data_AF-A0A7J4VEN7-F1
#
_entry.id   AF-A0A7J4VEN7-F1
#
_cell.length_a   1.000
_cell.length_b   1.000
_cell.length_c   1.000
_cell.angle_alpha   90.00
_cell.angle_beta   90.00
_cell.angle_gamma   90.00
#
_symmetry.space_group_name_H-M   'P 1'
#
loop_
_entity.id
_entity.type
_entity.pdbx_description
1 polymer ?
#
loop_
_entity_poly.entity_id
_entity_poly.type
_entity_poly.pdbx_seq_one_letter_code
_entity_poly.pdbx_strand_id
1 'polypeptide(L)'
;MAKIEGFRIRNFRALKDVYLGRLWNQQDSSPLEPLTAVIGKNGTGKSSLFDAFGFLADCLRAGVEEACDMRGRGGFKRICTQNQTGPIEFEIYYKEDGSARPITYELSIDIDQNDRPYVSMERLRQRRKGQKRGRPFSFLYLKDGTGVVWRGAEAGYLFSDIDEVADLKHLIESLRPNTTGMESGDMERIELDDKQKLGLATLGALKQHPRISSFRKFIEGWYLSYFTPDAARSLPLAGPQKHLNIHGDNLGNV
;
A
#
# COMPACT_ATOMS: atom_id res chain seq x y z
N MET A 1 -13.45 4.17 -12.63
CA MET A 1 -13.39 4.18 -11.16
C MET A 1 -12.20 3.35 -10.74
N ALA A 2 -11.47 3.86 -9.76
CA ALA A 2 -10.32 3.22 -9.13
C ALA A 2 -10.73 1.89 -8.48
N LYS A 3 -10.01 0.79 -8.73
CA LYS A 3 -10.32 -0.53 -8.17
C LYS A 3 -9.07 -1.33 -7.80
N ILE A 4 -9.22 -2.17 -6.78
CA ILE A 4 -8.23 -3.20 -6.43
C ILE A 4 -8.50 -4.39 -7.34
N GLU A 5 -7.48 -4.88 -8.04
CA GLU A 5 -7.55 -6.11 -8.84
C GLU A 5 -6.95 -7.30 -8.07
N GLY A 6 -6.05 -7.05 -7.13
CA GLY A 6 -5.60 -8.07 -6.20
C GLY A 6 -4.86 -7.51 -5.00
N PHE A 7 -4.70 -8.36 -4.01
CA PHE A 7 -4.16 -7.99 -2.71
C PHE A 7 -3.49 -9.20 -2.08
N ARG A 8 -2.31 -9.00 -1.48
CA ARG A 8 -1.62 -10.02 -0.70
C ARG A 8 -1.12 -9.44 0.61
N ILE A 9 -1.22 -10.22 1.67
CA ILE A 9 -0.73 -9.89 3.00
C ILE A 9 0.08 -11.05 3.51
N ARG A 10 1.24 -10.76 4.10
CA ARG A 10 2.07 -11.73 4.81
C ARG A 10 2.32 -11.26 6.23
N ASN A 11 2.39 -12.23 7.14
CA ASN A 11 2.76 -12.02 8.54
C ASN A 11 1.85 -11.04 9.32
N PHE A 12 0.54 -11.01 9.03
CA PHE A 12 -0.40 -10.12 9.71
C PHE A 12 -1.48 -10.88 10.49
N ARG A 13 -1.41 -10.86 11.82
CA ARG A 13 -2.35 -11.48 12.76
C ARG A 13 -2.57 -12.97 12.49
N ALA A 14 -3.71 -13.33 11.91
CA ALA A 14 -4.03 -14.71 11.56
C ALA A 14 -3.62 -15.06 10.11
N LEU A 15 -3.11 -14.08 9.37
CA LEU A 15 -2.82 -14.17 7.94
C LEU A 15 -1.32 -14.39 7.75
N LYS A 16 -0.92 -15.65 7.63
CA LYS A 16 0.48 -16.01 7.38
C LYS A 16 0.94 -15.57 5.99
N ASP A 17 0.21 -15.98 4.97
CA ASP A 17 0.38 -15.57 3.57
C ASP A 17 -0.97 -15.79 2.87
N VAL A 18 -1.69 -14.70 2.63
CA VAL A 18 -3.03 -14.72 2.04
C VAL A 18 -3.04 -13.77 0.86
N TYR A 19 -3.54 -14.23 -0.29
CA TYR A 19 -3.75 -13.41 -1.46
C TYR A 19 -5.18 -13.54 -1.99
N LEU A 20 -5.64 -12.49 -2.65
CA LEU A 20 -6.98 -12.37 -3.24
C LEU A 20 -6.86 -11.74 -4.63
N GLY A 21 -7.60 -12.28 -5.59
CA GLY A 21 -7.66 -11.77 -6.97
C GLY A 21 -6.35 -11.94 -7.74
N ARG A 22 -6.03 -10.94 -8.55
CA ARG A 22 -4.92 -10.93 -9.50
C ARG A 22 -3.76 -10.08 -8.99
N LEU A 23 -2.59 -10.70 -8.84
CA LEU A 23 -1.32 -10.01 -8.61
C LEU A 23 -0.58 -9.78 -9.94
N TRP A 24 0.48 -8.96 -9.94
CA TRP A 24 1.18 -8.59 -11.17
C TRP A 24 1.91 -9.77 -11.84
N ASN A 25 2.30 -10.78 -11.05
CA ASN A 25 3.00 -11.99 -11.46
C ASN A 25 2.07 -13.19 -11.68
N GLN A 26 0.76 -13.04 -11.43
CA GLN A 26 -0.24 -14.11 -11.53
C GLN A 26 -1.32 -13.72 -12.55
N GLN A 27 -0.97 -13.76 -13.84
CA GLN A 27 -1.88 -13.31 -14.91
C GLN A 27 -3.10 -14.22 -15.11
N ASP A 28 -3.01 -15.49 -14.69
CA ASP A 28 -4.08 -16.48 -14.85
C ASP A 28 -5.22 -16.30 -13.83
N SER A 29 -4.99 -15.55 -12.74
CA SER A 29 -6.02 -15.28 -11.74
C SER A 29 -7.02 -14.23 -12.22
N SER A 30 -8.28 -14.36 -11.82
CA SER A 30 -9.31 -13.33 -12.04
C SER A 30 -9.05 -12.13 -11.13
N PRO A 31 -9.29 -10.89 -11.60
CA PRO A 31 -9.18 -9.72 -10.75
C PRO A 31 -10.32 -9.72 -9.72
N LEU A 32 -10.09 -9.07 -8.57
CA LEU A 32 -11.17 -8.76 -7.62
C LEU A 32 -12.24 -7.91 -8.30
N GLU A 33 -13.49 -8.29 -8.02
CA GLU A 33 -14.66 -7.57 -8.51
C GLU A 33 -15.07 -6.48 -7.51
N PRO A 34 -15.76 -5.41 -7.97
CA PRO A 34 -16.19 -4.31 -7.10
C PRO A 34 -16.98 -4.76 -5.87
N LEU A 35 -17.73 -5.87 -5.99
CA LEU A 35 -18.36 -6.54 -4.87
C LEU A 35 -17.67 -7.88 -4.63
N THR A 36 -16.98 -8.00 -3.50
CA THR A 36 -16.33 -9.24 -3.07
C THR A 36 -16.87 -9.65 -1.70
N ALA A 37 -17.41 -10.86 -1.59
CA ALA A 37 -17.91 -11.41 -0.34
C ALA A 37 -16.89 -12.41 0.25
N VAL A 38 -16.48 -12.19 1.51
CA VAL A 38 -15.56 -13.09 2.22
C VAL A 38 -16.36 -13.89 3.26
N ILE A 39 -16.56 -15.17 2.98
CA ILE A 39 -17.38 -16.07 3.81
C ILE A 39 -16.47 -17.15 4.42
N GLY A 40 -16.71 -17.48 5.69
CA GLY A 40 -15.94 -18.50 6.39
C GLY A 40 -16.38 -18.65 7.83
N LYS A 41 -15.95 -19.73 8.50
CA LYS A 41 -16.26 -20.00 9.91
C LYS A 41 -15.69 -18.91 10.84
N ASN A 42 -16.17 -18.86 12.07
CA ASN A 42 -15.60 -17.95 13.08
C ASN A 42 -14.13 -18.31 13.35
N GLY A 43 -13.29 -17.29 13.58
CA GLY A 43 -11.86 -17.49 13.84
C GLY A 43 -10.96 -17.71 12.62
N THR A 44 -11.49 -17.79 11.39
CA THR A 44 -10.67 -18.05 10.18
C THR A 44 -9.92 -16.81 9.65
N GLY A 45 -9.81 -15.73 10.42
CA GLY A 45 -9.05 -14.53 10.02
C GLY A 45 -9.81 -13.51 9.16
N LYS A 46 -11.13 -13.64 8.95
CA LYS A 46 -11.93 -12.66 8.17
C LYS A 46 -11.78 -11.23 8.70
N SER A 47 -11.93 -11.04 10.01
CA SER A 47 -11.76 -9.72 10.63
C SER A 47 -10.33 -9.19 10.49
N SER A 48 -9.32 -10.07 10.51
CA SER A 48 -7.93 -9.70 10.27
C SER A 48 -7.71 -9.22 8.84
N LEU A 49 -8.38 -9.84 7.86
CA LEU A 49 -8.32 -9.41 6.46
C LEU A 49 -8.88 -8.00 6.29
N PHE A 50 -10.03 -7.70 6.88
CA PHE A 50 -10.61 -6.36 6.81
C PHE A 50 -9.80 -5.33 7.60
N ASP A 51 -9.26 -5.71 8.76
CA ASP A 51 -8.36 -4.82 9.53
C ASP A 51 -7.07 -4.52 8.77
N ALA A 52 -6.56 -5.41 7.92
CA ALA A 52 -5.38 -5.13 7.10
C ALA A 52 -5.59 -3.93 6.15
N PHE A 53 -6.77 -3.79 5.54
CA PHE A 53 -7.12 -2.60 4.76
C PHE A 53 -7.17 -1.35 5.66
N GLY A 54 -7.78 -1.47 6.85
CA GLY A 54 -7.80 -0.40 7.84
C GLY A 54 -6.41 0.02 8.30
N PHE A 55 -5.51 -0.93 8.52
CA PHE A 55 -4.13 -0.72 8.96
C PHE A 55 -3.33 0.05 7.91
N LEU A 56 -3.43 -0.32 6.63
CA LEU A 56 -2.79 0.43 5.54
C LEU A 56 -3.24 1.90 5.48
N ALA A 57 -4.55 2.15 5.66
CA ALA A 57 -5.08 3.51 5.70
C ALA A 57 -4.60 4.27 6.95
N ASP A 58 -4.50 3.61 8.10
CA ASP A 58 -3.98 4.20 9.33
C ASP A 58 -2.47 4.52 9.19
N CYS A 59 -1.67 3.63 8.59
CA CYS A 59 -0.24 3.86 8.32
C CYS A 59 -0.02 5.10 7.46
N LEU A 60 -0.85 5.34 6.45
CA LEU A 60 -0.76 6.55 5.61
C LEU A 60 -1.12 7.83 6.36
N ARG A 61 -2.09 7.76 7.29
CA ARG A 61 -2.58 8.94 8.01
C ARG A 61 -1.68 9.32 9.18
N ALA A 62 -1.24 8.34 9.96
CA ALA A 62 -0.59 8.57 11.25
C ALA A 62 0.86 8.06 11.33
N GLY A 63 1.34 7.31 10.32
CA GLY A 63 2.62 6.59 10.38
C GLY A 63 2.48 5.18 10.94
N VAL A 64 3.52 4.37 10.77
CA VAL A 64 3.46 2.93 11.10
C VAL A 64 3.45 2.65 12.59
N GLU A 65 4.15 3.45 13.41
CA GLU A 65 4.20 3.26 14.86
C GLU A 65 2.81 3.45 15.47
N GLU A 66 2.21 4.64 15.31
CA GLU A 66 0.85 4.93 15.78
C GLU A 66 -0.16 3.91 15.22
N ALA A 67 -0.08 3.57 13.92
CA ALA A 67 -0.98 2.62 13.30
C ALA A 67 -0.92 1.21 13.92
N CYS A 68 0.22 0.81 14.48
CA CYS A 68 0.37 -0.46 15.20
C CYS A 68 -0.39 -0.48 16.53
N ASP A 69 -0.68 0.67 17.14
CA ASP A 69 -1.41 0.78 18.40
C ASP A 69 -2.90 1.11 18.21
N MET A 70 -3.22 1.87 17.16
CA MET A 70 -4.59 2.27 16.83
C MET A 70 -5.57 1.10 16.78
N ARG A 71 -6.84 1.41 17.11
CA ARG A 71 -7.97 0.46 17.07
C ARG A 71 -7.74 -0.81 17.92
N GLY A 72 -6.95 -0.71 18.98
CA GLY A 72 -6.68 -1.81 19.91
C GLY A 72 -5.80 -2.90 19.32
N ARG A 73 -4.93 -2.57 18.34
CA ARG A 73 -3.96 -3.50 17.76
C ARG A 73 -2.85 -3.88 18.75
N GLY A 74 -2.46 -2.95 19.63
CA GLY A 74 -1.57 -3.22 20.77
C GLY A 74 -0.09 -3.42 20.40
N GLY A 75 0.37 -2.77 19.34
CA GLY A 75 1.77 -2.73 18.93
C GLY A 75 2.14 -3.77 17.87
N PHE A 76 3.30 -3.58 17.24
CA PHE A 76 3.74 -4.37 16.08
C PHE A 76 3.82 -5.87 16.38
N LYS A 77 4.44 -6.25 17.50
CA LYS A 77 4.57 -7.68 17.90
C LYS A 77 3.22 -8.38 18.07
N ARG A 78 2.15 -7.65 18.41
CA ARG A 78 0.79 -8.20 18.57
C ARG A 78 0.07 -8.39 17.23
N ILE A 79 0.41 -7.59 16.24
CA ILE A 79 -0.18 -7.69 14.89
C ILE A 79 0.63 -8.58 13.95
N CYS A 80 1.84 -9.00 14.32
CA CYS A 80 2.55 -10.06 13.62
C CYS A 80 1.85 -11.42 13.76
N THR A 81 2.04 -12.29 12.78
CA THR A 81 1.55 -13.66 12.89
C THR A 81 2.32 -14.42 13.97
N GLN A 82 1.61 -15.16 14.81
CA GLN A 82 2.24 -15.93 15.88
C GLN A 82 3.27 -16.93 15.33
N ASN A 83 4.40 -17.07 16.02
CA ASN A 83 5.52 -17.93 15.64
C ASN A 83 6.06 -17.63 14.23
N GLN A 84 5.91 -16.40 13.74
CA GLN A 84 6.58 -15.90 12.55
C GLN A 84 7.57 -14.80 12.94
N THR A 85 8.64 -14.71 12.18
CA THR A 85 9.66 -13.67 12.29
C THR A 85 9.71 -12.90 10.97
N GLY A 86 10.33 -11.71 11.01
CA GLY A 86 10.47 -10.86 9.85
C GLY A 86 9.30 -9.88 9.69
N PRO A 87 9.26 -9.18 8.55
CA PRO A 87 8.39 -8.03 8.36
C PRO A 87 6.92 -8.42 8.12
N ILE A 88 6.05 -7.44 8.29
CA ILE A 88 4.68 -7.47 7.77
C ILE A 88 4.73 -6.93 6.35
N GLU A 89 4.21 -7.68 5.39
CA GLU A 89 4.30 -7.31 3.98
C GLU A 89 2.92 -7.21 3.34
N PHE A 90 2.73 -6.15 2.54
CA PHE A 90 1.53 -5.93 1.75
C PHE A 90 1.91 -5.77 0.28
N GLU A 91 1.07 -6.35 -0.58
CA GLU A 91 1.12 -6.14 -2.02
C GLU A 91 -0.28 -5.78 -2.50
N ILE A 92 -0.43 -4.64 -3.17
CA ILE A 92 -1.69 -4.16 -3.72
C ILE A 92 -1.52 -4.02 -5.23
N TYR A 93 -2.35 -4.74 -5.98
CA TYR A 93 -2.46 -4.58 -7.43
C TYR A 93 -3.71 -3.76 -7.73
N TYR A 94 -3.50 -2.54 -8.22
CA TYR A 94 -4.50 -1.49 -8.30
C TYR A 94 -4.62 -0.94 -9.72
N LYS A 95 -5.83 -0.52 -10.12
CA LYS A 95 -6.08 0.14 -11.41
C LYS A 95 -6.88 1.44 -11.21
N GLU A 96 -6.32 2.57 -11.65
CA GLU A 96 -6.92 3.91 -11.46
C GLU A 96 -8.20 4.14 -12.28
N ASP A 97 -8.20 3.67 -13.52
CA ASP A 97 -9.39 3.68 -14.37
C ASP A 97 -9.44 2.44 -15.29
N GLY A 98 -10.54 2.27 -16.02
CA GLY A 98 -10.75 1.08 -16.87
C GLY A 98 -9.69 0.88 -17.96
N SER A 99 -9.03 1.95 -18.40
CA SER A 99 -8.00 1.95 -19.44
C SER A 99 -6.57 2.08 -18.90
N ALA A 100 -6.42 2.55 -17.66
CA ALA A 100 -5.15 2.78 -17.01
C ALA A 100 -4.37 1.49 -16.83
N ARG A 101 -3.05 1.59 -16.83
CA ARG A 101 -2.17 0.46 -16.54
C ARG A 101 -2.16 0.23 -15.03
N PRO A 102 -2.32 -1.02 -14.56
CA PRO A 102 -2.28 -1.29 -13.13
C PRO A 102 -0.94 -0.89 -12.50
N ILE A 103 -1.01 -0.40 -11.26
CA ILE A 103 0.11 -0.10 -10.39
C ILE A 103 0.20 -1.23 -9.36
N THR A 104 1.40 -1.74 -9.16
CA THR A 104 1.73 -2.61 -8.03
C THR A 104 2.34 -1.75 -6.94
N TYR A 105 1.75 -1.79 -5.75
CA TYR A 105 2.33 -1.25 -4.54
C TYR A 105 2.81 -2.38 -3.66
N GLU A 106 4.02 -2.26 -3.15
CA GLU A 106 4.62 -3.19 -2.21
C GLU A 106 5.07 -2.39 -0.98
N LEU A 107 4.74 -2.89 0.20
CA LEU A 107 5.09 -2.30 1.48
C LEU A 107 5.62 -3.39 2.41
N SER A 108 6.72 -3.11 3.08
CA SER A 108 7.29 -3.95 4.13
C SER A 108 7.52 -3.09 5.36
N ILE A 109 7.00 -3.55 6.50
CA ILE A 109 7.13 -2.90 7.81
C ILE A 109 7.86 -3.86 8.72
N ASP A 110 8.92 -3.40 9.36
CA ASP A 110 9.73 -4.18 10.27
C ASP A 110 9.96 -3.41 11.58
N ILE A 111 10.68 -4.01 12.52
CA ILE A 111 11.09 -3.38 13.79
C ILE A 111 12.59 -3.08 13.79
N ASP A 112 12.94 -1.88 14.27
CA ASP A 112 14.34 -1.49 14.44
C ASP A 112 14.97 -2.17 15.67
N GLN A 113 16.24 -1.87 15.93
CA GLN A 113 16.98 -2.41 17.08
C GLN A 113 16.40 -1.96 18.45
N ASN A 114 15.57 -0.93 18.46
CA ASN A 114 14.88 -0.39 19.63
C ASN A 114 13.41 -0.85 19.70
N ASP A 115 13.04 -1.92 18.98
CA ASP A 115 11.67 -2.44 18.89
C ASP A 115 10.65 -1.45 18.29
N ARG A 116 11.09 -0.41 17.58
CA ARG A 116 10.19 0.58 16.97
C ARG A 116 9.83 0.19 15.54
N PRO A 117 8.54 0.21 15.17
CA PRO A 117 8.12 -0.10 13.81
C PRO A 117 8.61 0.94 12.81
N TYR A 118 9.10 0.50 11.66
CA TYR A 118 9.52 1.38 10.57
C TYR A 118 9.24 0.76 9.20
N VAL A 119 9.19 1.60 8.17
CA VAL A 119 9.04 1.15 6.79
C VAL A 119 10.41 0.68 6.28
N SER A 120 10.60 -0.64 6.21
CA SER A 120 11.83 -1.24 5.70
C SER A 120 11.90 -1.19 4.18
N MET A 121 10.76 -1.29 3.50
CA MET A 121 10.68 -1.18 2.05
C MET A 121 9.36 -0.59 1.60
N GLU A 122 9.39 0.30 0.61
CA GLU A 122 8.21 0.79 -0.07
C GLU A 122 8.48 0.96 -1.56
N ARG A 123 7.59 0.44 -2.41
CA ARG A 123 7.79 0.42 -3.85
C ARG A 123 6.50 0.57 -4.61
N LEU A 124 6.55 1.38 -5.67
CA LEU A 124 5.49 1.46 -6.67
C LEU A 124 6.03 1.11 -8.04
N ARG A 125 5.38 0.17 -8.71
CA ARG A 125 5.73 -0.27 -10.07
C ARG A 125 4.55 -0.14 -11.02
N GLN A 126 4.82 0.17 -12.28
CA GLN A 126 3.83 0.24 -13.36
C GLN A 126 4.49 -0.14 -14.69
N ARG A 127 3.76 -0.83 -15.57
CA ARG A 127 4.22 -1.12 -16.95
C ARG A 127 4.18 0.15 -17.80
N ARG A 128 5.01 0.26 -18.85
CA ARG A 128 4.94 1.36 -19.85
C ARG A 128 3.79 1.17 -20.86
N LYS A 129 3.39 2.24 -21.58
CA LYS A 129 2.32 2.17 -22.59
C LYS A 129 2.80 1.26 -23.73
N GLY A 130 1.97 0.30 -24.14
CA GLY A 130 2.34 -0.69 -25.16
C GLY A 130 3.20 -1.87 -24.66
N GLN A 131 3.68 -1.84 -23.41
CA GLN A 131 4.47 -2.93 -22.84
C GLN A 131 3.56 -4.09 -22.39
N LYS A 132 3.36 -5.08 -23.28
CA LYS A 132 2.58 -6.30 -22.98
C LYS A 132 3.35 -7.37 -22.19
N ARG A 133 4.70 -7.38 -22.28
CA ARG A 133 5.58 -8.39 -21.67
C ARG A 133 6.77 -7.76 -20.95
N GLY A 134 7.50 -8.55 -20.17
CA GLY A 134 8.64 -8.08 -19.36
C GLY A 134 8.21 -7.52 -17.99
N ARG A 135 9.15 -6.93 -17.25
CA ARG A 135 8.93 -6.50 -15.87
C ARG A 135 8.44 -5.05 -15.78
N PRO A 136 7.64 -4.71 -14.77
CA PRO A 136 7.15 -3.34 -14.58
C PRO A 136 8.28 -2.42 -14.11
N PHE A 137 8.23 -1.15 -14.52
CA PHE A 137 9.17 -0.14 -14.10
C PHE A 137 8.75 0.40 -12.74
N SER A 138 9.72 0.62 -11.85
CA SER A 138 9.45 1.23 -10.55
C SER A 138 9.64 2.73 -10.66
N PHE A 139 8.68 3.47 -10.15
CA PHE A 139 8.71 4.94 -10.14
C PHE A 139 8.76 5.51 -8.71
N LEU A 140 8.71 4.63 -7.72
CA LEU A 140 9.12 4.87 -6.34
C LEU A 140 9.80 3.59 -5.87
N TYR A 141 10.99 3.69 -5.29
CA TYR A 141 11.58 2.61 -4.52
C TYR A 141 12.39 3.20 -3.37
N LEU A 142 11.92 2.98 -2.15
CA LEU A 142 12.57 3.35 -0.91
C LEU A 142 12.90 2.07 -0.12
N LYS A 143 14.09 2.07 0.47
CA LYS A 143 14.54 1.04 1.40
C LYS A 143 15.16 1.72 2.61
N ASP A 144 14.68 1.38 3.80
CA ASP A 144 15.14 1.96 5.07
C ASP A 144 15.17 3.51 5.06
N GLY A 145 14.14 4.12 4.44
CA GLY A 145 13.99 5.56 4.28
C GLY A 145 14.79 6.19 3.13
N THR A 146 15.69 5.46 2.46
CA THR A 146 16.51 6.00 1.35
C THR A 146 16.13 5.36 0.02
N GLY A 147 16.11 6.14 -1.05
CA GLY A 147 15.90 5.56 -2.37
C GLY A 147 15.70 6.60 -3.46
N VAL A 148 14.84 6.25 -4.41
CA VAL A 148 14.65 7.01 -5.65
C VAL A 148 13.17 7.15 -5.97
N VAL A 149 12.81 8.32 -6.49
CA VAL A 149 11.50 8.58 -7.09
C VAL A 149 11.68 9.15 -8.49
N TRP A 150 10.64 8.98 -9.31
CA TRP A 150 10.55 9.63 -10.60
C TRP A 150 9.44 10.68 -10.60
N ARG A 151 9.77 11.87 -11.10
CA ARG A 151 8.85 12.96 -11.40
C ARG A 151 8.01 12.60 -12.62
N GLY A 152 6.79 13.15 -12.67
CA GLY A 152 5.89 12.98 -13.80
C GLY A 152 5.21 11.60 -13.90
N ALA A 153 4.64 11.34 -15.08
CA ALA A 153 3.68 10.25 -15.29
C ALA A 153 4.26 9.02 -16.01
N GLU A 154 5.42 9.12 -16.66
CA GLU A 154 5.91 8.08 -17.58
C GLU A 154 7.27 7.46 -17.21
N ALA A 155 8.08 8.16 -16.42
CA ALA A 155 9.42 7.70 -16.05
C ALA A 155 9.40 6.61 -14.96
N GLY A 156 10.45 5.79 -14.95
CA GLY A 156 10.68 4.70 -14.00
C GLY A 156 11.84 3.79 -14.43
N TYR A 157 12.32 2.95 -13.51
CA TYR A 157 13.49 2.07 -13.69
C TYR A 157 13.17 0.58 -13.50
N LEU A 158 13.88 -0.26 -14.26
CA LEU A 158 13.70 -1.70 -14.23
C LEU A 158 14.67 -2.34 -13.21
N PHE A 159 14.11 -2.69 -12.05
CA PHE A 159 14.61 -3.67 -11.08
C PHE A 159 15.26 -4.88 -11.78
N SER A 160 16.43 -5.45 -11.42
CA SER A 160 16.78 -6.87 -11.66
C SER A 160 16.04 -7.77 -10.65
N ASP A 161 15.86 -9.08 -10.88
CA ASP A 161 15.24 -9.97 -9.88
C ASP A 161 16.29 -10.59 -8.95
N ILE A 162 17.57 -10.45 -9.31
CA ILE A 162 18.68 -11.13 -8.65
C ILE A 162 19.19 -10.28 -7.48
N ASP A 163 19.38 -8.98 -7.69
CA ASP A 163 19.90 -8.09 -6.66
C ASP A 163 19.32 -6.67 -6.80
N GLU A 164 18.05 -6.53 -6.42
CA GLU A 164 17.34 -5.25 -6.40
C GLU A 164 18.05 -4.22 -5.51
N VAL A 165 18.79 -4.67 -4.49
CA VAL A 165 19.51 -3.81 -3.55
C VAL A 165 20.77 -3.25 -4.20
N ALA A 166 21.55 -4.08 -4.91
CA ALA A 166 22.70 -3.61 -5.67
C ALA A 166 22.29 -2.63 -6.76
N ASP A 167 21.22 -2.91 -7.49
CA ASP A 167 20.67 -1.98 -8.50
C ASP A 167 20.29 -0.64 -7.89
N LEU A 168 19.62 -0.65 -6.73
CA LEU A 168 19.26 0.57 -6.01
C LEU A 168 20.50 1.35 -5.54
N LYS A 169 21.51 0.67 -4.99
CA LYS A 169 22.77 1.30 -4.58
C LYS A 169 23.48 1.95 -5.77
N HIS A 170 23.63 1.23 -6.87
CA HIS A 170 24.25 1.73 -8.09
C HIS A 170 23.52 2.95 -8.64
N LEU A 171 22.18 2.93 -8.60
CA LEU A 171 21.36 4.06 -9.03
C LEU A 171 21.50 5.29 -8.12
N ILE A 172 21.57 5.09 -6.81
CA ILE A 172 21.81 6.17 -5.84
C ILE A 172 23.21 6.77 -6.02
N GLU A 173 24.21 5.94 -6.34
CA GLU A 173 25.59 6.37 -6.58
C GLU A 173 25.74 7.16 -7.88
N SER A 174 25.05 6.77 -8.95
CA SER A 174 25.07 7.51 -10.22
C SER A 174 24.44 8.89 -10.13
N LEU A 175 23.51 9.09 -9.18
CA LEU A 175 22.87 10.39 -8.89
C LEU A 175 23.73 11.32 -8.01
N ARG A 176 24.92 10.89 -7.56
CA ARG A 176 25.82 11.77 -6.80
C ARG A 176 26.40 12.87 -7.72
N PRO A 177 26.50 14.12 -7.25
CA PRO A 177 26.82 15.29 -8.08
C PRO A 177 28.20 15.28 -8.78
N ASN A 178 29.06 14.28 -8.53
CA ASN A 178 30.39 14.16 -9.14
C ASN A 178 30.49 13.07 -10.22
N THR A 179 29.39 12.42 -10.60
CA THR A 179 29.39 11.40 -11.66
C THR A 179 28.93 12.05 -12.97
N THR A 180 29.89 12.39 -13.84
CA THR A 180 29.63 12.96 -15.17
C THR A 180 28.76 12.03 -16.01
N GLY A 181 27.59 12.54 -16.41
CA GLY A 181 26.82 12.00 -17.52
C GLY A 181 25.62 11.16 -17.12
N MET A 182 24.51 11.82 -16.77
CA MET A 182 23.16 11.47 -17.24
C MET A 182 22.18 12.54 -16.79
N GLU A 183 21.68 13.33 -17.73
CA GLU A 183 20.44 14.08 -17.56
C GLU A 183 19.29 13.06 -17.38
N SER A 184 18.96 12.72 -16.14
CA SER A 184 17.65 12.19 -15.83
C SER A 184 16.91 13.25 -15.01
N GLY A 185 16.47 14.32 -15.68
CA GLY A 185 15.72 15.42 -15.04
C GLY A 185 14.45 14.97 -14.30
N ASP A 186 14.01 13.73 -14.58
CA ASP A 186 12.86 13.11 -13.94
C ASP A 186 13.22 12.23 -12.75
N MET A 187 14.48 11.88 -12.49
CA MET A 187 14.84 11.00 -11.36
C MET A 187 15.44 11.79 -10.20
N GLU A 188 14.99 11.49 -8.99
CA GLU A 188 15.43 12.18 -7.79
C GLU A 188 15.75 11.18 -6.68
N ARG A 189 16.94 11.34 -6.08
CA ARG A 189 17.29 10.65 -4.83
C ARG A 189 16.52 11.28 -3.69
N ILE A 190 15.92 10.46 -2.85
CA ILE A 190 15.23 10.89 -1.63
C ILE A 190 15.80 10.15 -0.43
N GLU A 191 15.84 10.86 0.68
CA GLU A 191 16.12 10.33 2.00
C GLU A 191 15.08 10.91 2.96
N LEU A 192 14.27 10.03 3.54
CA LEU A 192 13.27 10.40 4.54
C LEU A 192 13.96 10.57 5.89
N ASP A 193 13.70 11.71 6.52
CA ASP A 193 14.11 11.98 7.90
C ASP A 193 13.40 11.04 8.89
N ASP A 194 12.12 10.80 8.65
CA ASP A 194 11.26 9.94 9.46
C ASP A 194 10.94 8.63 8.72
N LYS A 195 11.57 7.53 9.17
CA LYS A 195 11.38 6.17 8.63
C LYS A 195 10.08 5.51 9.09
N GLN A 196 9.35 6.12 10.01
CA GLN A 196 8.06 5.64 10.49
C GLN A 196 6.91 6.13 9.60
N LYS A 197 7.18 7.10 8.71
CA LYS A 197 6.22 7.56 7.72
C LYS A 197 6.44 6.88 6.38
N LEU A 198 5.33 6.56 5.73
CA LEU A 198 5.35 6.05 4.37
C LEU A 198 5.84 7.16 3.43
N GLY A 199 6.77 6.84 2.54
CA GLY A 199 7.15 7.72 1.45
C GLY A 199 5.97 8.04 0.54
N LEU A 200 5.00 7.13 0.39
CA LEU A 200 3.71 7.41 -0.26
C LEU A 200 2.97 8.58 0.40
N ALA A 201 2.98 8.68 1.73
CA ALA A 201 2.35 9.79 2.46
C ALA A 201 3.09 11.12 2.20
N THR A 202 4.42 11.10 2.35
CA THR A 202 5.29 12.28 2.20
C THR A 202 5.31 12.79 0.75
N LEU A 203 5.60 11.92 -0.21
CA LEU A 203 5.72 12.27 -1.63
C LEU A 203 4.37 12.48 -2.30
N GLY A 204 3.30 11.82 -1.82
CA GLY A 204 1.95 12.00 -2.33
C GLY A 204 1.32 13.36 -2.02
N ALA A 205 1.93 14.14 -1.11
CA ALA A 205 1.55 15.53 -0.84
C ALA A 205 2.11 16.51 -1.90
N LEU A 206 3.10 16.08 -2.68
CA LEU A 206 3.83 16.91 -3.63
C LEU A 206 3.19 16.85 -5.03
N LYS A 207 3.03 18.00 -5.70
CA LYS A 207 2.44 18.08 -7.06
C LYS A 207 3.29 17.38 -8.13
N GLN A 208 4.59 17.18 -7.86
CA GLN A 208 5.56 16.57 -8.75
C GLN A 208 5.29 15.07 -9.00
N HIS A 209 4.51 14.43 -8.12
CA HIS A 209 4.24 12.98 -8.15
C HIS A 209 2.73 12.66 -8.23
N PRO A 210 2.07 12.93 -9.38
CA PRO A 210 0.63 12.73 -9.53
C PRO A 210 0.21 11.26 -9.33
N ARG A 211 0.99 10.28 -9.81
CA ARG A 211 0.72 8.84 -9.62
C ARG A 211 0.71 8.43 -8.15
N ILE A 212 1.67 8.95 -7.39
CA ILE A 212 1.80 8.71 -5.95
C ILE A 212 0.62 9.36 -5.23
N SER A 213 0.27 10.60 -5.57
CA SER A 213 -0.87 11.32 -4.98
C SER A 213 -2.22 10.63 -5.24
N SER A 214 -2.50 10.21 -6.48
CA SER A 214 -3.71 9.46 -6.83
C SER A 214 -3.82 8.16 -6.04
N PHE A 215 -2.73 7.39 -5.97
CA PHE A 215 -2.72 6.13 -5.24
C PHE A 215 -2.85 6.30 -3.73
N ARG A 216 -2.18 7.31 -3.16
CA ARG A 216 -2.33 7.69 -1.75
C ARG A 216 -3.78 7.98 -1.41
N LYS A 217 -4.44 8.86 -2.18
CA LYS A 217 -5.85 9.23 -1.97
C LYS A 217 -6.78 8.01 -2.08
N PHE A 218 -6.44 7.06 -2.95
CA PHE A 218 -7.19 5.82 -3.09
C PHE A 218 -7.15 4.98 -1.80
N ILE A 219 -5.97 4.74 -1.22
CA ILE A 219 -5.85 3.97 0.04
C ILE A 219 -6.43 4.76 1.22
N GLU A 220 -6.15 6.07 1.32
CA GLU A 220 -6.72 6.93 2.38
C GLU A 220 -8.26 7.00 2.31
N GLY A 221 -8.86 6.74 1.15
CA GLY A 221 -10.30 6.65 0.96
C GLY A 221 -10.90 5.32 1.41
N TRP A 222 -10.12 4.39 1.95
CA TRP A 222 -10.67 3.14 2.47
C TRP A 222 -11.36 3.36 3.82
N TYR A 223 -12.62 2.93 3.89
CA TYR A 223 -13.46 2.98 5.08
C TYR A 223 -13.85 1.57 5.49
N LEU A 224 -13.51 1.21 6.72
CA LEU A 224 -13.98 -0.03 7.34
C LEU A 224 -15.22 0.30 8.17
N SER A 225 -16.37 -0.22 7.75
CA SER A 225 -17.65 -0.04 8.44
C SER A 225 -18.11 -1.38 9.01
N TYR A 226 -18.45 -1.40 10.29
CA TYR A 226 -19.02 -2.57 10.94
C TYR A 226 -20.54 -2.48 10.89
N PHE A 227 -21.17 -3.33 10.09
CA PHE A 227 -22.62 -3.33 10.00
C PHE A 227 -23.24 -4.01 11.23
N THR A 228 -24.06 -3.27 11.97
CA THR A 228 -24.91 -3.82 13.03
C THR A 228 -26.37 -3.80 12.54
N PRO A 229 -27.03 -4.95 12.35
CA PRO A 229 -28.37 -5.01 11.78
C PRO A 229 -29.41 -4.17 12.53
N ASP A 230 -29.26 -4.05 13.85
CA ASP A 230 -30.17 -3.24 14.67
C ASP A 230 -30.00 -1.73 14.44
N ALA A 231 -28.78 -1.26 14.17
CA ALA A 231 -28.54 0.16 13.89
C ALA A 231 -29.19 0.60 12.58
N ALA A 232 -29.25 -0.29 11.58
CA ALA A 232 -29.93 -0.05 10.31
C ALA A 232 -31.45 0.12 10.42
N ARG A 233 -32.06 -0.26 11.56
CA ARG A 233 -33.50 -0.08 11.82
C ARG A 233 -33.82 1.30 12.39
N SER A 234 -32.81 2.04 12.87
CA SER A 234 -32.98 3.40 13.35
C SER A 234 -33.00 4.39 12.18
N LEU A 235 -33.84 5.41 12.24
CA LEU A 235 -33.86 6.51 11.26
C LEU A 235 -32.91 7.60 11.75
N PRO A 236 -31.73 7.80 11.12
CA PRO A 236 -30.79 8.79 11.59
C PRO A 236 -31.34 10.20 11.30
N LEU A 237 -31.29 11.08 12.30
CA LEU A 237 -31.72 12.49 12.17
C LEU A 237 -30.81 13.32 11.24
N ALA A 238 -29.73 12.73 10.73
CA ALA A 238 -28.80 13.41 9.85
C ALA A 238 -29.35 13.56 8.42
N GLY A 239 -28.79 14.48 7.63
CA GLY A 239 -29.06 14.57 6.20
C GLY A 239 -28.33 13.48 5.38
N PRO A 240 -28.41 13.55 4.04
CA PRO A 240 -27.68 12.63 3.15
C PRO A 240 -26.16 12.68 3.38
N GLN A 241 -25.51 11.52 3.39
CA GLN A 241 -24.07 11.35 3.59
C GLN A 241 -23.46 10.56 2.42
N LYS A 242 -22.17 10.77 2.13
CA LYS A 242 -21.51 10.11 0.98
C LYS A 242 -21.08 8.67 1.24
N HIS A 243 -20.83 8.32 2.50
CA HIS A 243 -20.23 7.04 2.89
C HIS A 243 -20.82 6.56 4.20
N LEU A 244 -20.83 5.24 4.40
CA LEU A 244 -21.09 4.64 5.70
C LEU A 244 -20.05 5.13 6.70
N ASN A 245 -20.49 5.41 7.93
CA ASN A 245 -19.58 5.66 9.03
C ASN A 245 -19.04 4.32 9.58
N ILE A 246 -18.09 4.42 10.50
CA ILE A 246 -17.41 3.24 11.07
C ILE A 246 -18.36 2.23 11.75
N HIS A 247 -19.55 2.68 12.19
CA HIS A 247 -20.56 1.87 12.87
C HIS A 247 -21.69 1.39 11.93
N GLY A 248 -21.69 1.86 10.68
CA GLY A 248 -22.72 1.57 9.68
C GLY A 248 -24.14 1.97 10.09
N ASP A 249 -24.31 2.82 11.12
CA ASP A 249 -25.62 3.22 11.64
C ASP A 249 -26.30 4.28 10.76
N ASN A 250 -25.53 4.95 9.91
CA ASN A 250 -26.00 5.92 8.93
C ASN A 250 -26.46 5.27 7.60
N LEU A 251 -26.71 3.96 7.56
CA LEU A 251 -27.12 3.27 6.33
C LEU A 251 -28.34 3.90 5.66
N GLY A 252 -29.31 4.40 6.44
CA GLY A 252 -30.48 5.10 5.92
C GLY A 252 -30.17 6.44 5.23
N ASN A 253 -28.94 6.94 5.34
CA ASN A 253 -28.53 8.27 4.89
C ASN A 253 -27.55 8.24 3.71
N VAL A 254 -27.06 7.06 3.32
CA VAL A 254 -26.00 6.88 2.30
C VAL A 254 -26.59 6.35 1.00
#